data_AF-A0A0T6BFE2-F1
#
_entry.id   AF-A0A0T6BFE2-F1
#
_cell.length_a   1.000
_cell.length_b   1.000
_cell.length_c   1.000
_cell.angle_alpha   90.00
_cell.angle_beta   90.00
_cell.angle_gamma   90.00
#
_symmetry.space_group_name_H-M   'P 1'
#
loop_
_entity.id
_entity.type
_entity.pdbx_description
1 polymer ?
#
loop_
_entity_poly.entity_id
_entity_poly.type
_entity_poly.pdbx_seq_one_letter_code
_entity_poly.pdbx_strand_id
1 'polypeptide(L)'
;AEIVSLTNMIPESQRSTPHPPAPPLLSEDGLIIPRKLPNPVLDNTDRQNLHRELLFNQKIGKNVLNQKSELQKALEKHKTNVAKKHYENNKLSRAAELEKVIADRARRQQETVPQVLIVAAPNRTPVLMH
;
A
#
# COMPACT_ATOMS: atom_id res chain seq x y z
N ALA A 1 -18.36 -22.57 2.24
CA ALA A 1 -17.09 -21.88 2.45
C ALA A 1 -16.43 -22.52 3.68
N GLU A 2 -15.41 -23.34 3.47
CA GLU A 2 -14.67 -23.98 4.56
C GLU A 2 -13.93 -22.91 5.37
N ILE A 3 -14.18 -22.88 6.67
CA ILE A 3 -13.41 -22.08 7.61
C ILE A 3 -12.05 -22.77 7.74
N VAL A 4 -11.08 -22.31 6.97
CA VAL A 4 -9.68 -22.76 7.09
C VAL A 4 -9.22 -22.39 8.50
N SER A 5 -9.07 -23.40 9.35
CA SER A 5 -8.62 -23.28 10.72
C SER A 5 -7.24 -22.61 10.75
N LEU A 6 -7.14 -21.43 11.38
CA LEU A 6 -5.92 -20.63 11.57
C LEU A 6 -4.82 -21.35 12.40
N THR A 7 -5.02 -22.62 12.74
CA THR A 7 -4.09 -23.41 13.56
C THR A 7 -2.89 -23.95 12.76
N ASN A 8 -2.89 -23.86 11.43
CA ASN A 8 -1.85 -24.47 10.58
C ASN A 8 -0.57 -23.64 10.37
N MET A 9 -0.40 -22.48 11.03
CA MET A 9 0.78 -21.61 10.86
C MET A 9 1.76 -21.63 12.04
N ILE A 10 1.48 -22.39 13.11
CA ILE A 10 2.37 -22.50 14.27
C ILE A 10 3.10 -23.85 14.20
N PRO A 11 4.45 -23.88 14.12
CA PRO A 11 5.22 -25.11 14.19
C PRO A 11 4.82 -25.92 15.42
N GLU A 12 4.69 -27.24 15.27
CA GLU A 12 4.22 -28.15 16.32
C GLU A 12 5.07 -28.06 17.60
N SER A 13 6.36 -27.71 17.45
CA SER A 13 7.30 -27.41 18.53
C SER A 13 6.99 -26.14 19.35
N GLN A 14 6.11 -25.25 18.86
CA GLN A 14 5.67 -24.03 19.54
C GLN A 14 4.22 -24.08 20.01
N ARG A 15 3.51 -25.20 19.80
CA ARG A 15 2.20 -25.39 20.44
C ARG A 15 2.45 -25.69 21.92
N SER A 16 2.06 -24.76 22.79
CA SER A 16 1.88 -25.06 24.21
C SER A 16 0.94 -26.26 24.28
N THR A 17 1.45 -27.41 24.73
CA THR A 17 0.66 -28.62 24.93
C THR A 17 -0.62 -28.26 25.70
N PRO A 18 -1.82 -28.65 25.26
CA PRO A 18 -3.02 -28.50 26.06
C PRO A 18 -2.93 -29.54 27.17
N HIS A 19 -2.17 -29.24 28.22
CA HIS A 19 -2.23 -30.01 29.46
C HIS A 19 -3.65 -29.82 29.98
N PRO A 20 -4.44 -30.89 30.20
CA PRO A 20 -5.76 -30.75 30.78
C PRO A 20 -5.62 -29.95 32.08
N PRO A 21 -6.43 -28.87 32.27
CA PRO A 21 -6.32 -28.03 33.44
C PRO A 21 -6.51 -28.91 34.67
N ALA A 22 -5.54 -28.89 35.59
CA ALA A 22 -5.64 -29.65 36.83
C ALA A 22 -6.97 -29.35 37.51
N PRO A 23 -7.68 -30.36 38.04
CA PRO A 23 -9.02 -30.19 38.61
C PRO A 23 -9.04 -29.06 39.65
N PRO A 24 -10.13 -28.29 39.73
CA PRO A 24 -10.25 -27.19 40.68
C PRO A 24 -10.13 -27.72 42.11
N LEU A 25 -9.32 -27.04 42.92
CA LEU A 25 -9.26 -27.30 44.34
C LEU A 25 -10.54 -26.75 44.98
N LEU A 26 -11.22 -27.56 45.77
CA LEU A 26 -12.45 -27.20 46.48
C LEU A 26 -12.15 -27.01 47.97
N SER A 27 -12.78 -26.02 48.60
CA SER A 27 -12.84 -25.85 50.05
C SER A 27 -13.67 -26.97 50.68
N GLU A 28 -13.61 -27.14 52.01
CA GLU A 28 -14.47 -28.10 52.74
C GLU A 28 -15.97 -27.88 52.48
N ASP A 29 -16.35 -26.64 52.18
CA ASP A 29 -17.73 -26.23 51.84
C ASP A 29 -18.12 -26.54 50.38
N GLY A 30 -17.23 -27.17 49.60
CA GLY A 30 -17.42 -27.47 48.18
C GLY A 30 -17.20 -26.29 47.22
N LEU A 31 -16.73 -25.14 47.72
CA LEU A 31 -16.48 -23.93 46.91
C LEU A 31 -15.13 -23.98 46.19
N ILE A 32 -15.05 -23.47 44.96
CA ILE A 32 -13.78 -23.42 44.21
C ILE A 32 -12.82 -22.42 44.84
N ILE A 33 -11.61 -22.88 45.17
CA ILE A 33 -10.55 -22.04 45.69
C ILE A 33 -9.91 -21.25 44.53
N PRO A 34 -9.79 -19.92 44.64
CA PRO A 34 -9.08 -19.11 43.64
C PRO A 34 -7.63 -19.58 43.43
N ARG A 35 -7.22 -19.74 42.17
CA ARG A 35 -5.85 -20.13 41.80
C ARG A 35 -5.16 -19.01 41.02
N LYS A 36 -3.87 -18.83 41.28
CA LYS A 36 -3.01 -17.96 40.46
C LYS A 36 -2.77 -18.65 39.11
N LEU A 37 -3.13 -17.96 38.03
CA LEU A 37 -2.82 -18.42 36.68
C LEU A 37 -1.30 -18.31 36.42
N PRO A 38 -0.68 -19.32 35.81
CA PRO A 38 0.72 -19.24 35.42
C PRO A 38 0.90 -18.14 34.36
N ASN A 39 1.99 -17.37 34.49
CA ASN A 39 2.31 -16.32 33.53
C ASN A 39 3.02 -16.96 32.31
N PRO A 40 2.41 -16.94 31.11
CA PRO A 40 2.97 -17.60 29.93
C PRO A 40 4.28 -16.97 29.44
N VAL A 41 4.61 -15.75 29.88
CA VAL A 41 5.88 -15.09 29.56
C VAL A 41 7.04 -15.72 30.35
N LEU A 42 6.78 -16.29 31.53
CA LEU A 42 7.81 -16.92 32.34
C LEU A 42 8.33 -18.22 31.69
N ASP A 43 7.44 -18.97 31.04
CA ASP A 43 7.79 -20.25 30.40
C ASP A 43 8.47 -20.04 29.03
N ASN A 44 8.25 -18.89 28.38
CA ASN A 44 8.81 -18.58 27.07
C ASN A 44 10.10 -17.77 27.17
N THR A 45 11.24 -18.48 27.26
CA THR A 45 12.57 -17.86 27.38
C THR A 45 12.95 -17.02 26.16
N ASP A 46 12.57 -17.46 24.95
CA ASP A 46 12.84 -16.73 23.71
C ASP A 46 12.17 -15.36 23.68
N ARG A 47 10.91 -15.30 24.12
CA ARG A 47 10.18 -14.04 24.26
C ARG A 47 10.86 -13.11 25.26
N GLN A 48 11.36 -13.64 26.37
CA GLN A 48 12.07 -12.83 27.36
C GLN A 48 13.42 -12.33 26.84
N ASN A 49 14.16 -13.16 26.12
CA ASN A 49 15.42 -12.80 25.47
C ASN A 49 15.19 -11.64 24.49
N LEU A 50 14.21 -11.78 23.60
CA LEU A 50 13.84 -10.74 22.64
C LEU A 50 13.45 -9.45 23.35
N HIS A 51 12.65 -9.52 24.41
CA HIS A 51 12.26 -8.33 25.18
C HIS A 51 13.47 -7.60 25.77
N ARG A 52 14.43 -8.34 26.35
CA ARG A 52 15.68 -7.77 26.88
C ARG A 52 16.51 -7.11 25.79
N GLU A 53 16.65 -7.77 24.65
CA GLU A 53 17.41 -7.24 23.51
C GLU A 53 16.79 -5.95 22.95
N LEU A 54 15.46 -5.93 22.79
CA LEU A 54 14.75 -4.74 22.32
C LEU A 54 14.88 -3.56 23.29
N LEU A 55 14.75 -3.79 24.61
CA LEU A 55 14.97 -2.77 25.62
C LEU A 55 16.43 -2.26 25.61
N PHE A 56 17.39 -3.16 25.42
CA PHE A 56 18.80 -2.79 25.29
C PHE A 56 19.02 -1.89 24.07
N ASN A 57 18.50 -2.29 22.90
CA ASN A 57 18.57 -1.51 21.66
C ASN A 57 17.91 -0.13 21.80
N GLN A 58 16.78 -0.02 22.51
CA GLN A 58 16.16 1.27 22.81
C GLN A 58 17.04 2.13 23.71
N LYS A 59 17.62 1.54 24.77
CA LYS A 59 18.49 2.25 25.72
C LYS A 59 19.74 2.82 25.06
N ILE A 60 20.34 2.10 24.11
CA ILE A 60 21.53 2.53 23.36
C ILE A 60 21.21 3.33 22.09
N GLY A 61 19.93 3.55 21.78
CA GLY A 61 19.49 4.29 20.59
C GLY A 61 19.70 3.57 19.25
N LYS A 62 19.88 2.24 19.26
CA LYS A 62 20.07 1.43 18.05
C LYS A 62 18.71 1.10 17.42
N ASN A 63 18.41 1.71 16.28
CA ASN A 63 17.19 1.42 15.53
C ASN A 63 17.38 0.20 14.61
N VAL A 64 16.86 -0.96 15.02
CA VAL A 64 16.92 -2.22 14.24
C VAL A 64 15.97 -2.27 13.05
N LEU A 65 14.97 -1.38 12.97
CA LEU A 65 13.99 -1.30 11.87
C LEU A 65 14.47 -0.37 10.75
N ASN A 66 15.17 0.72 11.09
CA ASN A 66 15.70 1.70 10.14
C ASN A 66 17.21 1.62 10.01
N GLN A 67 17.73 0.46 9.60
CA GLN A 67 19.17 0.19 9.51
C GLN A 67 19.88 0.94 8.37
N LYS A 68 19.14 1.57 7.46
CA LYS A 68 19.74 2.47 6.45
C LYS A 68 20.31 3.69 7.17
N SER A 69 21.58 3.99 6.94
CA SER A 69 22.19 5.23 7.43
C SER A 69 21.45 6.44 6.88
N GLU A 70 21.52 7.57 7.59
CA GLU A 70 20.92 8.83 7.09
C GLU A 70 21.44 9.20 5.69
N LEU A 71 22.73 8.95 5.43
CA LEU A 71 23.34 9.11 4.11
C LEU A 71 22.69 8.20 3.05
N GLN A 72 22.46 6.93 3.36
CA GLN A 72 21.80 6.00 2.42
C GLN A 72 20.38 6.44 2.10
N LYS A 73 19.60 6.86 3.11
CA LYS A 73 18.26 7.42 2.91
C LYS A 73 18.30 8.67 2.04
N ALA A 74 19.27 9.56 2.28
CA ALA A 74 19.44 10.78 1.49
C ALA A 74 19.80 10.48 0.03
N LEU A 75 20.70 9.53 -0.22
CA LEU A 75 21.09 9.11 -1.58
C LEU A 75 19.93 8.43 -2.31
N GLU A 76 19.16 7.59 -1.64
CA GLU A 76 17.96 6.95 -2.20
C GLU A 76 16.92 8.01 -2.59
N LYS A 77 16.64 8.96 -1.69
CA LYS A 77 15.76 10.12 -1.95
C LYS A 77 16.26 10.98 -3.12
N HIS A 78 17.57 11.19 -3.23
CA HIS A 78 18.15 11.91 -4.35
C HIS A 78 17.93 11.17 -5.68
N LYS A 79 18.20 9.86 -5.73
CA LYS A 79 17.97 9.03 -6.92
C LYS A 79 16.50 9.06 -7.36
N THR A 80 15.56 8.92 -6.43
CA THR A 80 14.12 8.98 -6.75
C THR A 80 13.71 10.35 -7.27
N ASN A 81 14.24 11.43 -6.70
CA ASN A 81 13.95 12.79 -7.15
C ASN A 81 14.49 13.06 -8.55
N VAL A 82 15.71 12.62 -8.85
CA VAL A 82 16.31 12.71 -10.18
C VAL A 82 15.45 11.96 -11.20
N ALA A 83 15.11 10.70 -10.92
CA ALA A 83 14.25 9.90 -11.80
C ALA A 83 12.89 10.58 -12.07
N LYS A 84 12.25 11.11 -11.01
CA LYS A 84 10.99 11.85 -11.13
C LYS A 84 11.16 13.10 -12.01
N LYS A 85 12.22 13.88 -11.80
CA LYS A 85 12.49 15.08 -12.60
C LYS A 85 12.72 14.74 -14.08
N HIS A 86 13.45 13.67 -14.38
CA HIS A 86 13.63 13.21 -15.75
C HIS A 86 12.31 12.76 -16.40
N TYR A 87 11.47 12.04 -15.65
CA TYR A 87 10.15 11.62 -16.12
C TYR A 87 9.24 12.82 -16.44
N GLU A 88 9.13 13.78 -15.52
CA GLU A 88 8.32 14.99 -15.74
C GLU A 88 8.85 15.81 -16.92
N ASN A 89 10.17 16.00 -17.04
CA ASN A 89 10.76 16.69 -18.19
C ASN A 89 10.46 15.98 -19.52
N ASN A 90 10.56 14.65 -19.57
CA ASN A 90 10.23 13.89 -20.77
C ASN A 90 8.74 14.01 -21.13
N LYS A 91 7.86 13.95 -20.13
CA LYS A 91 6.42 14.12 -20.31
C LYS A 91 6.07 15.51 -20.85
N LEU A 92 6.68 16.57 -20.31
CA LEU A 92 6.49 17.93 -20.78
C LEU A 92 7.03 18.13 -22.21
N SER A 93 8.22 17.60 -22.51
CA SER A 93 8.80 17.64 -23.87
C SER A 93 7.90 16.95 -24.88
N ARG A 94 7.40 15.75 -24.53
CA ARG A 94 6.51 14.97 -25.41
C ARG A 94 5.15 15.66 -25.61
N ALA A 95 4.60 16.30 -24.58
CA ALA A 95 3.38 17.10 -24.71
C ALA A 95 3.58 18.27 -25.68
N ALA A 96 4.68 19.02 -25.52
CA ALA A 96 5.01 20.13 -26.41
C ALA A 96 5.25 19.70 -27.87
N GLU A 97 5.91 18.56 -28.08
CA GLU A 97 6.08 17.98 -29.42
C GLU A 97 4.74 17.60 -30.08
N LEU A 98 3.83 16.99 -29.32
CA LEU A 98 2.50 16.63 -29.80
C LEU A 98 1.68 17.86 -30.19
N GLU A 99 1.69 18.92 -29.37
CA GLU A 99 1.02 20.18 -29.67
C GLU A 99 1.51 20.78 -30.99
N LYS A 100 2.82 20.77 -31.24
CA LYS A 100 3.39 21.23 -32.51
C LYS A 100 2.89 20.42 -33.70
N VAL A 101 2.88 19.09 -33.59
CA VAL A 101 2.41 18.21 -34.68
C VAL A 101 0.92 18.41 -34.95
N ILE A 102 0.09 18.62 -33.92
CA ILE A 102 -1.33 18.93 -34.05
C ILE A 102 -1.52 20.26 -34.79
N ALA A 103 -0.79 21.31 -34.39
CA ALA A 103 -0.85 22.62 -35.05
C ALA A 103 -0.41 22.57 -36.52
N ASP A 104 0.68 21.84 -36.82
CA ASP A 104 1.16 21.66 -38.20
C ASP A 104 0.13 20.92 -39.07
N ARG A 105 -0.55 19.90 -38.53
CA ARG A 105 -1.61 19.18 -39.25
C ARG A 105 -2.82 20.07 -39.51
N ALA A 106 -3.24 20.86 -38.53
CA ALA A 106 -4.36 21.79 -38.67
C ALA A 106 -4.10 22.85 -39.74
N ARG A 107 -2.87 23.41 -39.81
CA ARG A 107 -2.48 24.37 -40.87
C ARG A 107 -2.59 23.75 -42.27
N ARG A 108 -2.02 22.55 -42.46
CA ARG A 108 -2.09 21.85 -43.76
C ARG A 108 -3.54 21.59 -44.18
N GLN A 109 -4.41 21.22 -43.23
CA GLN A 109 -5.83 21.04 -43.51
C GLN A 109 -6.49 22.33 -43.99
N GLN A 110 -6.24 23.47 -43.34
CA GLN A 110 -6.78 24.77 -43.76
C GLN A 110 -6.28 25.21 -45.15
N GLU A 111 -5.02 24.92 -45.50
CA GLU A 111 -4.45 25.24 -46.82
C GLU A 111 -5.03 24.36 -47.94
N THR A 112 -5.41 23.11 -47.64
CA THR A 112 -5.96 22.15 -48.63
C THR A 112 -7.47 22.18 -48.77
N VAL A 113 -8.20 22.83 -47.87
CA VAL A 113 -9.63 23.06 -48.05
C VAL A 113 -9.78 24.32 -48.92
N PRO A 114 -10.19 24.21 -50.20
CA PRO A 114 -10.56 25.41 -50.95
C PRO A 114 -11.65 26.14 -50.17
N GLN A 115 -11.57 27.47 -50.15
CA GLN A 115 -12.61 28.37 -49.62
C GLN A 115 -13.95 28.05 -50.30
N VAL A 116 -14.68 27.03 -49.83
CA VAL A 116 -16.04 26.75 -50.28
C VAL A 116 -16.90 27.80 -49.61
N LEU A 117 -17.11 28.87 -50.38
CA LEU A 117 -18.14 29.87 -50.24
C LEU A 117 -19.40 29.25 -49.59
N ILE A 118 -19.63 29.57 -48.31
CA ILE A 118 -20.91 29.31 -47.65
C ILE A 118 -21.92 30.28 -48.28
N VAL A 119 -22.48 29.92 -49.43
CA VAL A 119 -23.63 30.62 -49.99
C VAL A 119 -24.83 30.23 -49.14
N ALA A 120 -25.29 31.17 -48.31
CA ALA A 120 -26.59 31.09 -47.66
C ALA A 120 -27.68 30.99 -48.75
N ALA A 121 -28.34 29.83 -48.84
CA ALA A 121 -29.45 29.63 -49.76
C ALA A 121 -30.75 30.24 -49.17
N PRO A 122 -31.47 31.11 -49.90
CA PRO A 122 -32.73 31.66 -49.43
C PRO A 122 -33.88 30.68 -49.71
N ASN A 123 -34.63 30.38 -48.65
CA ASN A 123 -36.07 30.13 -48.60
C ASN A 123 -36.68 29.16 -49.64
N ARG A 124 -37.02 27.93 -49.22
CA ARG A 124 -38.04 27.09 -49.88
C ARG A 124 -39.25 26.97 -48.97
N THR A 125 -40.37 27.53 -49.44
CA THR A 125 -41.71 27.37 -48.86
C THR A 125 -42.21 25.92 -48.98
N PRO A 126 -42.97 25.41 -48.00
CA PRO A 126 -43.57 24.08 -48.11
C PRO A 126 -44.85 24.13 -48.96
N VAL A 127 -44.98 23.24 -49.93
CA VAL A 127 -46.20 23.03 -50.72
C VAL A 127 -47.09 22.05 -49.98
N LEU A 128 -48.31 22.48 -49.65
CA LEU A 128 -49.36 21.68 -49.03
C LEU A 128 -50.08 20.84 -50.11
N MET A 129 -50.00 19.52 -50.00
CA MET A 129 -50.77 18.59 -50.83
C MET A 129 -52.14 18.36 -50.18
N HIS A 130 -53.21 18.49 -50.98
CA HIS A 130 -54.61 18.28 -50.62
C HIS A 130 -54.98 16.80 -50.62
#